data_AF-A0A2V6J7T0-F1
#
_entry.id   AF-A0A2V6J7T0-F1
#
_cell.length_a   1.000
_cell.length_b   1.000
_cell.length_c   1.000
_cell.angle_alpha   90.00
_cell.angle_beta   90.00
_cell.angle_gamma   90.00
#
_symmetry.space_group_name_H-M   'P 1'
#
loop_
_entity.id
_entity.type
_entity.pdbx_description
1 polymer ?
#
loop_
_entity_poly.entity_id
_entity_poly.type
_entity_poly.pdbx_seq_one_letter_code
_entity_poly.pdbx_strand_id
1 'polypeptide(L)'
;DDFDKDFGVDEWHGHNAFIRDGNRVFRTYFINARGDEAFGTTWSYLDMTALGRQEEWEDSPEGCPQTPPYEWWNWNDDYTDAPPSEGWSAAVERGIQAGQGRGRPGSLPAGVPMKEMVDREAKGEQTMKGGRRKKTRTM
;
A
#
# COMPACT_ATOMS: atom_id res chain seq x y z
N ASP A 1 -14.48 16.49 5.53
CA ASP A 1 -14.20 15.06 5.34
C ASP A 1 -14.11 14.58 6.76
N ASP A 2 -15.08 13.79 7.16
CA ASP A 2 -15.40 13.58 8.58
C ASP A 2 -14.92 12.19 9.02
N PHE A 3 -14.12 11.52 8.17
CA PHE A 3 -13.60 10.18 8.42
C PHE A 3 -12.73 10.14 9.69
N ASP A 4 -11.83 11.10 9.85
CA ASP A 4 -11.00 11.25 11.06
C ASP A 4 -11.84 11.35 12.33
N LYS A 5 -12.93 12.13 12.28
CA LYS A 5 -13.89 12.26 13.37
C LYS A 5 -14.68 10.98 13.62
N ASP A 6 -15.15 10.30 12.57
CA ASP A 6 -15.87 9.03 12.67
C ASP A 6 -15.00 7.92 13.31
N PHE A 7 -13.67 8.03 13.20
CA PHE A 7 -12.71 7.08 13.73
C PHE A 7 -11.90 7.60 14.93
N GLY A 8 -12.32 8.71 15.54
CA GLY A 8 -11.82 9.20 16.83
C GLY A 8 -10.38 9.71 16.79
N VAL A 9 -9.95 10.26 15.65
CA VAL A 9 -8.60 10.79 15.42
C VAL A 9 -8.62 12.21 14.82
N ASP A 10 -9.71 12.95 15.03
CA ASP A 10 -9.86 14.35 14.62
C ASP A 10 -9.05 15.33 15.48
N GLU A 11 -8.85 15.00 16.76
CA GLU A 11 -8.11 15.85 17.70
C GLU A 11 -6.77 15.26 18.17
N TRP A 12 -6.69 13.93 18.31
CA TRP A 12 -5.55 13.25 18.92
C TRP A 12 -5.13 12.01 18.15
N HIS A 13 -3.87 11.61 18.32
CA HIS A 13 -3.32 10.42 17.70
C HIS A 13 -4.00 9.14 18.20
N GLY A 14 -4.22 8.19 17.30
CA GLY A 14 -4.66 6.85 17.60
C GLY A 14 -4.51 5.91 16.41
N HIS A 15 -4.28 4.64 16.70
CA HIS A 15 -4.13 3.56 15.74
C HIS A 15 -5.48 2.88 15.52
N ASN A 16 -6.03 2.99 14.30
CA ASN A 16 -7.22 2.24 13.89
C ASN A 16 -6.79 1.06 13.00
N ALA A 17 -7.25 -0.15 13.34
CA ALA A 17 -7.09 -1.34 12.50
C ALA A 17 -8.43 -1.71 11.86
N PHE A 18 -8.41 -1.99 10.57
CA PHE A 18 -9.60 -2.38 9.82
C PHE A 18 -9.36 -3.69 9.09
N ILE A 19 -10.38 -4.56 9.07
CA ILE A 19 -10.42 -5.72 8.18
C ILE A 19 -11.60 -5.59 7.22
N ARG A 20 -11.39 -6.01 5.99
CA ARG A 20 -12.42 -6.04 4.95
C ARG A 20 -12.83 -7.49 4.71
N ASP A 21 -14.13 -7.74 4.77
CA ASP A 21 -14.74 -9.00 4.37
C ASP A 21 -15.83 -8.71 3.33
N GLY A 22 -15.54 -9.12 2.08
CA GLY A 22 -16.36 -8.82 0.90
C GLY A 22 -16.64 -7.32 0.72
N ASN A 23 -17.90 -6.92 0.94
CA ASN A 23 -18.37 -5.54 0.80
C ASN A 23 -18.46 -4.78 2.14
N ARG A 24 -18.00 -5.39 3.23
CA ARG A 24 -18.07 -4.83 4.58
C ARG A 24 -16.67 -4.52 5.08
N VAL A 25 -16.54 -3.45 5.85
CA VAL A 25 -15.31 -3.06 6.55
C VAL A 25 -15.63 -3.00 8.03
N PHE A 26 -14.79 -3.62 8.84
CA PHE A 26 -14.93 -3.68 10.28
C PHE A 26 -13.72 -3.02 10.91
N ARG A 27 -13.94 -2.11 11.85
CA ARG A 27 -12.87 -1.65 12.75
C ARG A 27 -12.67 -2.72 13.82
N THR A 28 -11.49 -3.33 13.84
CA THR A 28 -11.18 -4.43 14.76
C THR A 28 -10.52 -3.92 16.03
N TYR A 29 -9.63 -2.94 15.91
CA TYR A 29 -8.96 -2.31 17.05
C TYR A 29 -8.90 -0.79 16.90
N PHE A 30 -8.93 -0.10 18.04
CA PHE A 30 -8.59 1.30 18.18
C PHE A 30 -7.75 1.46 19.45
N ILE A 31 -6.51 1.94 19.29
CA ILE A 31 -5.58 2.14 20.40
C ILE A 31 -5.13 3.59 20.42
N ASN A 32 -5.22 4.22 21.59
CA ASN A 32 -4.87 5.62 21.79
C ASN A 32 -4.23 5.86 23.17
N ALA A 33 -3.88 7.12 23.42
CA ALA A 33 -3.25 7.56 24.66
C ALA A 33 -2.01 6.70 25.00
N ARG A 34 -1.90 6.20 26.23
CA ARG A 34 -0.73 5.41 26.65
C ARG A 34 -0.66 4.02 26.02
N GLY A 35 -1.72 3.57 25.36
CA GLY A 35 -1.66 2.34 24.56
C GLY A 35 -0.66 2.45 23.40
N ASP A 36 -0.34 3.68 22.98
CA ASP A 36 0.65 3.95 21.95
C ASP A 36 2.09 3.65 22.40
N GLU A 37 2.36 3.62 23.71
CA GLU A 37 3.68 3.25 24.25
C GLU A 37 4.06 1.78 23.91
N ALA A 38 3.08 0.95 23.53
CA ALA A 38 3.32 -0.42 23.07
C ALA A 38 3.79 -0.51 21.61
N PHE A 39 3.65 0.55 20.81
CA PHE A 39 3.97 0.55 19.38
C PHE A 39 5.41 1.01 19.11
N GLY A 40 6.36 0.10 19.32
CA GLY A 40 7.79 0.37 19.08
C GLY A 40 8.41 -0.40 17.91
N THR A 41 7.73 -1.42 17.40
CA THR A 41 8.28 -2.37 16.43
C THR A 41 7.24 -2.75 15.38
N THR A 42 7.69 -3.18 14.20
CA THR A 42 6.82 -3.76 13.15
C THR A 42 5.92 -4.87 13.71
N TRP A 43 6.44 -5.66 14.65
CA TRP A 43 5.70 -6.72 15.35
C TRP A 43 4.47 -6.21 16.07
N SER A 44 4.63 -5.10 16.80
CA SER A 44 3.54 -4.50 17.57
C SER A 44 2.40 -4.07 16.65
N TYR A 45 2.71 -3.62 15.43
CA TYR A 45 1.71 -3.28 14.42
C TYR A 45 1.01 -4.51 13.85
N LEU A 46 1.73 -5.59 13.57
CA LEU A 46 1.13 -6.83 13.05
C LEU A 46 0.23 -7.50 14.09
N ASP A 47 0.68 -7.54 15.34
CA ASP A 47 -0.06 -8.13 16.47
C ASP A 47 -1.36 -7.38 16.77
N MET A 48 -1.40 -6.08 16.47
CA MET A 48 -2.63 -5.29 16.56
C MET A 48 -3.64 -5.67 15.47
N THR A 49 -3.22 -6.22 14.33
CA THR A 49 -4.17 -6.52 13.25
C THR A 49 -4.94 -7.81 13.52
N ALA A 50 -6.15 -7.91 12.96
CA ALA A 50 -6.96 -9.13 13.08
C ALA A 50 -6.37 -10.35 12.36
N LEU A 51 -5.37 -10.16 11.48
CA LEU A 51 -4.68 -11.25 10.81
C LEU A 51 -3.38 -11.65 11.51
N GLY A 52 -2.96 -10.94 12.57
CA GLY A 52 -1.70 -11.22 13.26
C GLY A 52 -0.49 -11.15 12.33
N ARG A 53 0.51 -11.99 12.59
CA ARG A 53 1.70 -12.12 11.75
C ARG A 53 1.53 -13.15 10.65
N GLN A 54 0.46 -13.95 10.68
CA GLN A 54 0.18 -15.02 9.73
C GLN A 54 1.28 -16.08 9.73
N GLU A 55 1.82 -16.40 10.91
CA GLU A 55 2.89 -17.39 11.04
C GLU A 55 2.33 -18.69 11.63
N GLU A 56 2.83 -19.85 11.20
CA GLU A 56 2.32 -21.18 11.57
C GLU A 56 2.32 -21.48 13.09
N TRP A 57 3.08 -20.73 13.89
CA TRP A 57 3.08 -20.87 15.35
C TRP A 57 1.91 -20.15 16.03
N GLU A 58 1.23 -19.24 15.33
CA GLU A 58 0.06 -18.53 15.84
C GLU A 58 -1.15 -19.46 15.87
N ASP A 59 -1.91 -19.44 16.97
CA ASP A 59 -3.21 -20.11 17.07
C ASP A 59 -4.28 -19.25 16.38
N SER A 60 -4.31 -19.35 15.05
CA SER A 60 -5.20 -18.57 14.20
C SER A 60 -6.48 -19.34 13.85
N PRO A 61 -7.63 -18.66 13.66
CA PRO A 61 -8.86 -19.29 13.19
C PRO A 61 -8.68 -20.07 11.87
N GLU A 62 -9.49 -21.11 11.67
CA GLU A 62 -9.47 -21.89 10.43
C GLU A 62 -9.72 -21.00 9.20
N GLY A 63 -8.87 -21.16 8.18
CA GLY A 63 -8.93 -20.39 6.94
C GLY A 63 -8.13 -19.09 6.96
N CYS A 64 -7.52 -18.71 8.08
CA CYS A 64 -6.49 -17.66 8.09
C CYS A 64 -5.27 -18.13 7.29
N PRO A 65 -4.77 -17.33 6.33
CA PRO A 65 -3.50 -17.62 5.68
C PRO A 65 -2.38 -17.67 6.72
N GLN A 66 -1.55 -18.72 6.69
CA GLN A 66 -0.36 -18.84 7.53
C GLN A 66 0.80 -19.39 6.71
N THR A 67 2.01 -18.91 7.01
CA THR A 67 3.28 -19.33 6.41
C THR A 67 4.30 -19.69 7.50
N PRO A 68 5.39 -20.43 7.19
CA PRO A 68 6.51 -20.58 8.11
C PRO A 68 7.01 -19.24 8.70
N PRO A 69 7.54 -19.24 9.94
CA PRO A 69 8.07 -18.04 10.56
C PRO A 69 9.17 -17.39 9.71
N TYR A 70 9.18 -16.06 9.66
CA TYR A 70 10.21 -15.25 8.98
C TYR A 70 10.27 -15.38 7.45
N GLU A 71 9.37 -16.12 6.80
CA GLU A 71 9.39 -16.29 5.34
C GLU A 71 9.24 -14.95 4.58
N TRP A 72 8.48 -14.03 5.15
CA TRP A 72 8.25 -12.69 4.60
C TRP A 72 9.41 -11.71 4.86
N TRP A 73 10.45 -12.12 5.58
CA TRP A 73 11.62 -11.28 5.80
C TRP A 73 12.53 -11.32 4.59
N ASN A 74 12.85 -10.13 4.10
CA ASN A 74 13.88 -9.99 3.11
C ASN A 74 15.07 -9.23 3.71
N TRP A 75 16.29 -9.61 3.31
CA TRP A 75 17.47 -8.86 3.67
C TRP A 75 17.39 -7.46 3.07
N ASN A 76 17.90 -6.46 3.80
CA ASN A 76 17.68 -5.06 3.44
C ASN A 76 18.29 -4.67 2.07
N ASP A 77 19.16 -5.52 1.53
CA ASP A 77 19.94 -5.36 0.32
C ASP A 77 19.56 -6.36 -0.80
N ASP A 78 18.60 -7.27 -0.55
CA ASP A 78 18.23 -8.34 -1.49
C ASP A 78 16.79 -8.21 -2.00
N TYR A 79 16.39 -7.02 -2.45
CA TYR A 79 15.04 -6.76 -2.96
C TYR A 79 14.90 -6.87 -4.48
N THR A 80 15.95 -7.25 -5.21
CA THR A 80 15.97 -7.03 -6.67
C THR A 80 15.02 -7.93 -7.45
N ASP A 81 14.71 -9.13 -6.96
CA ASP A 81 13.94 -10.11 -7.74
C ASP A 81 13.00 -11.03 -6.92
N ALA A 82 12.74 -10.72 -5.65
CA ALA A 82 11.80 -11.50 -4.86
C ALA A 82 10.37 -11.30 -5.41
N PRO A 83 9.74 -12.34 -6.00
CA PRO A 83 8.35 -12.22 -6.39
C PRO A 83 7.52 -11.96 -5.13
N PRO A 84 6.43 -11.15 -5.22
CA PRO A 84 5.47 -11.05 -4.13
C PRO A 84 5.06 -12.46 -3.69
N SER A 85 4.78 -12.65 -2.40
CA SER A 85 4.30 -13.95 -1.92
C SER A 85 3.07 -14.38 -2.72
N GLU A 86 2.96 -15.70 -2.92
CA GLU A 86 1.93 -16.26 -3.78
C GLU A 86 0.53 -15.82 -3.31
N GLY A 87 -0.25 -15.24 -4.23
CA GLY A 87 -1.59 -14.71 -3.93
C GLY A 87 -1.64 -13.28 -3.36
N TRP A 88 -0.52 -12.69 -2.94
CA TRP A 88 -0.49 -11.32 -2.39
C TRP A 88 -0.85 -10.27 -3.45
N SER A 89 -0.27 -10.37 -4.64
CA SER A 89 -0.60 -9.49 -5.78
C SER A 89 -2.08 -9.54 -6.13
N ALA A 90 -2.69 -10.72 -6.11
CA ALA A 90 -4.11 -10.87 -6.36
C ALA A 90 -4.96 -10.22 -5.24
N ALA A 91 -4.51 -10.27 -3.98
CA ALA A 91 -5.17 -9.57 -2.88
C ALA A 91 -5.12 -8.05 -3.04
N VAL A 92 -4.00 -7.49 -3.48
CA VAL A 92 -3.85 -6.06 -3.79
C VAL A 92 -4.75 -5.63 -4.91
N GLU A 93 -4.73 -6.37 -6.02
CA GLU A 93 -5.54 -6.06 -7.20
C GLU A 93 -7.02 -6.07 -6.85
N ARG A 94 -7.48 -7.05 -6.06
CA ARG A 94 -8.84 -7.06 -5.50
C ARG A 94 -9.11 -5.82 -4.66
N GLY A 95 -8.18 -5.41 -3.80
CA GLY A 95 -8.29 -4.20 -2.97
C GLY A 95 -8.39 -2.91 -3.79
N ILE A 96 -7.52 -2.74 -4.79
CA ILE A 96 -7.49 -1.58 -5.69
C ILE A 96 -8.79 -1.51 -6.50
N GLN A 97 -9.19 -2.62 -7.12
CA GLN A 97 -10.40 -2.67 -7.94
C GLN A 97 -11.66 -2.39 -7.11
N ALA A 98 -11.69 -2.86 -5.86
CA ALA A 98 -12.77 -2.55 -4.93
C ALA A 98 -12.77 -1.07 -4.46
N GLY A 99 -11.63 -0.38 -4.50
CA GLY A 99 -11.49 1.04 -4.16
C GLY A 99 -11.88 2.00 -5.30
N GLN A 100 -11.70 1.59 -6.56
CA GLN A 100 -11.97 2.43 -7.74
C GLN A 100 -13.45 2.75 -7.99
N GLY A 101 -14.38 2.08 -7.29
CA GLY A 101 -15.83 2.37 -7.37
C GLY A 101 -16.28 3.63 -6.59
N ARG A 102 -15.38 4.30 -5.85
CA ARG A 102 -15.68 5.50 -5.04
C ARG A 102 -14.79 6.68 -5.46
N GLY A 103 -14.81 7.06 -6.74
CA GLY A 103 -14.11 8.26 -7.20
C GLY A 103 -14.72 9.54 -6.61
N ARG A 104 -13.93 10.34 -5.89
CA ARG A 104 -14.28 11.75 -5.59
C ARG A 104 -14.35 12.51 -6.93
N PRO A 105 -15.33 13.42 -7.12
CA PRO A 105 -15.31 14.31 -8.28
C PRO A 105 -14.01 15.11 -8.26
N GLY A 106 -13.15 14.92 -9.28
CA GLY A 106 -11.88 15.64 -9.43
C GLY A 106 -10.59 14.86 -9.14
N SER A 107 -10.62 13.54 -8.90
CA SER A 107 -9.37 12.76 -8.84
C SER A 107 -8.74 12.69 -10.24
N LEU A 108 -7.45 13.07 -10.34
CA LEU A 108 -6.66 12.87 -11.55
C LEU A 108 -6.71 11.39 -11.97
N PRO A 109 -6.77 11.08 -13.28
CA PRO A 109 -6.76 9.70 -13.73
C PRO A 109 -5.47 9.02 -13.25
N ALA A 110 -5.60 7.74 -12.90
CA ALA A 110 -4.48 6.90 -12.52
C ALA A 110 -3.33 7.09 -13.51
N GLY A 111 -2.14 7.39 -12.97
CA GLY A 111 -0.93 7.50 -13.77
C GLY A 111 -0.77 6.25 -14.63
N VAL A 112 -0.29 6.46 -15.85
CA VAL A 112 0.11 5.43 -16.81
C VAL A 112 0.86 4.32 -16.05
N PRO A 113 0.43 3.04 -16.14
CA PRO A 113 1.11 1.93 -15.48
C PRO A 113 2.60 1.98 -15.80
N MET A 114 3.47 1.76 -14.80
CA MET A 114 4.92 1.94 -14.95
C MET A 114 5.50 1.12 -16.13
N LYS A 115 4.88 -0.03 -16.44
CA LYS A 115 5.14 -0.85 -17.64
C LYS A 115 4.98 -0.08 -18.96
N GLU A 116 3.93 0.72 -19.10
CA GLU A 116 3.71 1.55 -20.30
C GLU A 116 4.72 2.71 -20.41
N MET A 117 5.27 3.22 -19.29
CA MET A 117 6.35 4.22 -19.34
C MET A 117 7.66 3.60 -19.80
N VAL A 118 8.01 2.42 -19.27
CA VAL A 118 9.20 1.66 -19.66
C VAL A 118 9.12 1.21 -21.13
N ASP A 119 7.95 0.77 -21.59
CA ASP A 119 7.74 0.39 -22.99
C ASP A 119 7.83 1.58 -23.97
N ARG A 120 7.49 2.79 -23.52
CA ARG A 120 7.62 4.02 -24.32
C ARG A 120 9.05 4.52 -24.39
N GLU A 121 9.84 4.34 -23.33
CA GLU A 121 11.28 4.61 -23.35
C GLU A 121 12.03 3.59 -24.21
N ALA A 122 11.66 2.31 -24.17
CA ALA A 122 12.22 1.27 -25.02
C ALA A 122 11.92 1.46 -26.52
N LYS A 123 10.82 2.14 -26.86
CA LYS A 123 10.40 2.40 -28.26
C LYS A 123 10.87 3.75 -28.82
N GLY A 124 11.57 4.58 -28.05
CA GLY A 124 12.21 5.79 -28.58
C GLY A 124 11.26 6.88 -29.11
N GLU A 125 10.00 6.93 -28.68
CA GLU A 125 9.05 7.97 -29.10
C GLU A 125 9.18 9.24 -28.23
N GLN A 126 10.23 10.02 -28.47
CA GLN A 126 10.30 11.40 -28.00
C GLN A 126 9.50 12.33 -28.92
N THR A 127 8.37 12.85 -28.45
CA THR A 127 7.68 13.97 -29.12
C THR A 127 8.38 15.28 -28.79
N MET A 128 9.33 15.68 -29.65
CA MET A 128 9.89 17.03 -29.68
C MET A 128 8.82 18.04 -30.14
N LYS A 129 8.36 18.95 -29.27
CA LYS A 129 7.73 20.21 -29.69
C LYS A 129 8.75 21.35 -29.62
N GLY A 130 8.95 21.98 -30.77
CA GLY A 130 10.09 22.83 -31.07
C GLY A 130 10.07 24.23 -30.43
N GLY A 131 11.28 24.80 -30.34
CA GLY A 131 11.56 26.15 -29.88
C GLY A 131 12.93 26.63 -30.37
N ARG A 132 13.00 26.92 -31.68
CA ARG A 132 13.96 27.76 -32.44
C ARG A 132 15.32 28.11 -31.78
N ARG A 133 16.39 27.45 -32.24
CA ARG A 133 17.79 27.91 -32.12
C ARG A 133 17.97 29.25 -32.87
N LYS A 134 18.47 30.29 -32.21
CA LYS A 134 19.19 31.39 -32.87
C LYS A 134 20.69 31.18 -32.63
N LYS A 135 21.42 30.89 -33.72
CA LYS A 135 22.87 31.04 -33.79
C LYS A 135 23.18 32.53 -34.01
N THR A 136 24.10 33.09 -33.25
CA THR A 136 24.87 34.27 -33.65
C THR A 136 26.33 33.99 -33.32
N ARG A 137 27.20 34.13 -34.32
CA ARG A 137 28.64 33.89 -34.29
C ARG A 137 29.34 35.18 -34.75
N THR A 138 30.50 35.48 -34.14
CA THR A 138 31.58 36.43 -34.53
C THR A 138 31.27 37.91 -34.29
N MET A 139 32.20 38.76 -33.83
CA MET A 139 33.68 38.67 -33.80
C MET A 139 34.30 38.55 -32.40
#